data_AF-A0A433CW70-F1
#
_entry.id   AF-A0A433CW70-F1
#
_cell.length_a   1.000
_cell.length_b   1.000
_cell.length_c   1.000
_cell.angle_alpha   90.00
_cell.angle_beta   90.00
_cell.angle_gamma   90.00
#
_symmetry.space_group_name_H-M   'P 1'
#
loop_
_entity.id
_entity.type
_entity.pdbx_description
1 polymer ?
#
loop_
_entity_poly.entity_id
_entity_poly.type
_entity_poly.pdbx_seq_one_letter_code
_entity_poly.pdbx_strand_id
1 'polypeptide(L)'
;MIGFFLIYFVRWWTGSSDNEAIAKQWVSSVIGQLREQFSLIGDERGNTLIKDGPADFILYMSGRRHVQYVHGFIKLKLRNDLAGWISQTAVRLVGFGKPQYDEVTFNVVMNDGEYEPFVLAVLPKSEAKEVREARFDLLKFTKSVNCKRVPLTFTTYCEAADLADLFLDGKLGDAIYKADEFFGGLIISSYPKEAPLKFDGTFPNTVTLIIRLPSDRARLKETKPLVELLTEVIDALPGRALNLKPEIRNKLKKNREEVEKDYAKAAAEERQEELIKKKAEKRKEEEERVRKLSPAEQRKWEEKEKKAELKKQQKKMVRKA
;
A
#
# COMPACT_ATOMS: atom_id res chain seq x y z
N MET A 1 -34.02 22.76 -18.22
CA MET A 1 -32.55 22.56 -18.20
C MET A 1 -31.83 23.52 -17.25
N ILE A 2 -32.00 24.85 -17.37
CA ILE A 2 -31.28 25.83 -16.53
C ILE A 2 -31.48 25.63 -15.02
N GLY A 3 -32.72 25.36 -14.57
CA GLY A 3 -33.00 25.10 -13.15
C GLY A 3 -32.30 23.86 -12.58
N PHE A 4 -32.10 22.81 -13.40
CA PHE A 4 -31.36 21.62 -12.99
C PHE A 4 -29.87 21.92 -12.80
N PHE A 5 -29.27 22.69 -13.71
CA PHE A 5 -27.89 23.15 -13.57
C PHE A 5 -27.68 24.05 -12.35
N LEU A 6 -28.65 24.94 -12.06
CA LEU A 6 -28.62 25.77 -10.85
C LEU A 6 -28.66 24.93 -9.57
N ILE A 7 -29.56 23.95 -9.48
CA ILE A 7 -29.64 23.04 -8.33
C ILE A 7 -28.34 22.27 -8.17
N TYR A 8 -27.78 21.74 -9.27
CA TYR A 8 -26.50 21.04 -9.25
C TYR A 8 -25.36 21.93 -8.76
N PHE A 9 -25.28 23.16 -9.26
CA PHE A 9 -24.25 24.13 -8.86
C PHE A 9 -24.35 24.50 -7.38
N VAL A 10 -25.56 24.82 -6.89
CA VAL A 10 -25.79 25.14 -5.48
C VAL A 10 -25.44 23.95 -4.59
N ARG A 11 -25.83 22.72 -4.97
CA ARG A 11 -25.48 21.51 -4.22
C ARG A 11 -23.97 21.28 -4.19
N TRP A 12 -23.31 21.46 -5.33
CA TRP A 12 -21.87 21.31 -5.42
C TRP A 12 -21.13 22.32 -4.54
N TRP A 13 -21.54 23.59 -4.60
CA TRP A 13 -20.94 24.67 -3.81
C TRP A 13 -21.12 24.46 -2.31
N THR A 14 -22.36 24.17 -1.88
CA THR A 14 -22.69 23.90 -0.47
C THR A 14 -21.94 22.67 0.05
N GLY A 15 -21.93 21.57 -0.71
CA GLY A 15 -21.22 20.35 -0.33
C GLY A 15 -19.70 20.55 -0.19
N SER A 16 -19.08 21.29 -1.12
CA SER A 16 -17.64 21.62 -1.06
C SER A 16 -17.32 22.52 0.14
N SER A 17 -18.17 23.52 0.42
CA SER A 17 -18.02 24.41 1.57
C SER A 17 -18.19 23.67 2.90
N ASP A 18 -19.16 22.77 3.01
CA ASP A 18 -19.37 21.92 4.19
C ASP A 18 -18.17 21.00 4.46
N ASN A 19 -17.65 20.38 3.41
CA ASN A 19 -16.46 19.54 3.50
C ASN A 19 -15.25 20.36 3.99
N GLU A 20 -15.06 21.55 3.44
CA GLU A 20 -13.99 22.45 3.87
C GLU A 20 -14.16 22.89 5.34
N ALA A 21 -15.38 23.15 5.80
CA ALA A 21 -15.67 23.46 7.19
C ALA A 21 -15.34 22.28 8.12
N ILE A 22 -15.72 21.05 7.75
CA ILE A 22 -15.41 19.83 8.53
C ILE A 22 -13.90 19.63 8.63
N ALA A 23 -13.18 19.72 7.51
CA ALA A 23 -11.74 19.55 7.49
C ALA A 23 -11.02 20.60 8.37
N LYS A 24 -11.38 21.88 8.24
CA LYS A 24 -10.82 22.96 9.09
C LYS A 24 -11.16 22.77 10.57
N GLN A 25 -12.38 22.33 10.90
CA GLN A 25 -12.78 22.09 12.28
C GLN A 25 -12.02 20.92 12.89
N TRP A 26 -11.85 19.82 12.16
CA TRP A 26 -11.07 18.68 12.64
C TRP A 26 -9.60 19.05 12.82
N VAL A 27 -8.97 19.71 11.83
CA VAL A 27 -7.57 20.15 11.93
C VAL A 27 -7.38 21.09 13.11
N SER A 28 -8.25 22.08 13.31
CA SER A 28 -8.13 23.00 14.45
C SER A 28 -8.23 22.30 15.80
N SER A 29 -8.88 21.12 15.87
CA SER A 29 -8.95 20.33 17.10
C SER A 29 -7.64 19.60 17.43
N VAL A 30 -6.87 19.16 16.42
CA VAL A 30 -5.66 18.33 16.60
C VAL A 30 -4.35 19.09 16.37
N ILE A 31 -4.39 20.25 15.71
CA ILE A 31 -3.20 20.97 15.26
C ILE A 31 -2.27 21.37 16.40
N GLY A 32 -2.80 21.70 17.59
CA GLY A 32 -1.99 22.03 18.76
C GLY A 32 -1.06 20.88 19.15
N GLN A 33 -1.62 19.66 19.24
CA GLN A 33 -0.86 18.46 19.54
C GLN A 33 0.16 18.14 18.44
N LEU A 34 -0.22 18.30 17.17
CA LEU A 34 0.71 18.04 16.06
C LEU A 34 1.90 19.01 16.12
N ARG A 35 1.67 20.30 16.42
CA ARG A 35 2.74 21.32 16.53
C ARG A 35 3.71 21.07 17.67
N GLU A 36 3.27 20.41 18.73
CA GLU A 36 4.16 19.98 19.82
C GLU A 36 5.04 18.80 19.41
N GLN A 37 4.59 17.98 18.45
CA GLN A 37 5.20 16.70 18.09
C GLN A 37 6.04 16.76 16.81
N PHE A 38 5.81 17.76 15.95
CA PHE A 38 6.50 17.97 14.68
C PHE A 38 7.00 19.40 14.57
N SER A 39 8.24 19.58 14.12
CA SER A 39 8.84 20.91 13.96
C SER A 39 8.35 21.64 12.71
N LEU A 40 7.94 20.91 11.67
CA LEU A 40 7.38 21.48 10.44
C LEU A 40 5.99 20.90 10.18
N ILE A 41 5.02 21.80 9.94
CA ILE A 41 3.65 21.44 9.57
C ILE A 41 3.14 22.41 8.51
N GLY A 42 2.62 21.85 7.42
CA GLY A 42 2.09 22.60 6.28
C GLY A 42 3.13 22.84 5.20
N ASP A 43 2.75 23.71 4.27
CA ASP A 43 3.58 24.14 3.15
C ASP A 43 4.55 25.28 3.56
N GLU A 44 5.57 25.53 2.74
CA GLU A 44 6.53 26.64 2.89
C GLU A 44 5.84 28.01 2.99
N ARG A 45 4.62 28.12 2.43
CA ARG A 45 3.76 29.31 2.47
C ARG A 45 3.03 29.53 3.80
N GLY A 46 3.21 28.63 4.77
CA GLY A 46 2.53 28.67 6.07
C GLY A 46 1.09 28.14 6.06
N ASN A 47 0.62 27.60 4.92
CA ASN A 47 -0.69 26.95 4.84
C ASN A 47 -0.62 25.57 5.48
N THR A 48 -1.32 25.41 6.59
CA THR A 48 -1.41 24.12 7.30
C THR A 48 -2.20 23.09 6.49
N LEU A 49 -3.35 23.48 5.93
CA LEU A 49 -4.23 22.57 5.19
C LEU A 49 -4.30 22.97 3.72
N ILE A 50 -3.97 22.03 2.84
CA ILE A 50 -4.00 22.21 1.39
C ILE A 50 -5.27 21.55 0.86
N LYS A 51 -6.06 22.29 0.06
CA LYS A 51 -7.25 21.76 -0.61
C LYS A 51 -6.84 21.22 -1.98
N ASP A 52 -6.90 19.91 -2.15
CA ASP A 52 -6.58 19.22 -3.42
C ASP A 52 -7.84 19.02 -4.27
N GLY A 53 -8.98 18.79 -3.61
CA GLY A 53 -10.28 18.64 -4.28
C GLY A 53 -11.48 19.13 -3.44
N PRO A 54 -12.72 18.94 -3.92
CA PRO A 54 -13.93 19.30 -3.18
C PRO A 54 -14.16 18.50 -1.88
N ALA A 55 -13.51 17.35 -1.75
CA ALA A 55 -13.60 16.47 -0.60
C ALA A 55 -12.23 15.97 -0.10
N ASP A 56 -11.15 16.35 -0.77
CA ASP A 56 -9.80 15.87 -0.50
C ASP A 56 -8.92 17.02 0.00
N PHE A 57 -8.31 16.81 1.16
CA PHE A 57 -7.39 17.77 1.77
C PHE A 57 -6.12 17.09 2.22
N ILE A 58 -5.01 17.83 2.17
CA ILE A 58 -3.67 17.32 2.44
C ILE A 58 -3.01 18.16 3.54
N LEU A 59 -2.35 17.46 4.46
CA LEU A 59 -1.52 17.98 5.54
C LEU A 59 -0.12 17.37 5.37
N TYR A 60 0.91 18.20 5.33
CA TYR A 60 2.30 17.75 5.34
C TYR A 60 2.93 18.01 6.71
N MET A 61 3.71 17.05 7.23
CA MET A 61 4.44 17.22 8.48
C MET A 61 5.83 16.58 8.40
N SER A 62 6.82 17.18 9.05
CA SER A 62 8.17 16.60 9.13
C SER A 62 8.93 17.07 10.38
N GLY A 63 10.16 16.57 10.52
CA GLY A 63 11.10 17.01 11.55
C GLY A 63 10.84 16.41 12.93
N ARG A 64 10.53 15.11 12.96
CA ARG A 64 10.54 14.23 14.14
C ARG A 64 11.65 13.18 13.99
N ARG A 65 12.27 12.75 15.09
CA ARG A 65 13.50 11.91 15.11
C ARG A 65 13.48 10.67 14.21
N HIS A 66 12.38 9.90 14.17
CA HIS A 66 12.30 8.61 13.46
C HIS A 66 11.59 8.71 12.09
N VAL A 67 11.25 9.93 11.66
CA VAL A 67 10.34 10.17 10.54
C VAL A 67 11.02 11.05 9.50
N GLN A 68 11.00 10.60 8.25
CA GLN A 68 11.39 11.44 7.13
C GLN A 68 10.31 12.48 6.87
N TYR A 69 9.07 12.04 6.67
CA TYR A 69 7.91 12.90 6.47
C TYR A 69 6.59 12.16 6.75
N VAL A 70 5.52 12.93 6.92
CA VAL A 70 4.16 12.43 7.08
C VAL A 70 3.23 13.15 6.12
N HIS A 71 2.45 12.37 5.38
CA HIS A 71 1.34 12.86 4.57
C HIS A 71 0.02 12.50 5.26
N GLY A 72 -0.68 13.50 5.79
CA GLY A 72 -2.06 13.39 6.25
C GLY A 72 -3.02 13.67 5.10
N PHE A 73 -3.89 12.72 4.78
CA PHE A 73 -4.96 12.88 3.80
C PHE A 73 -6.30 12.88 4.52
N ILE A 74 -7.10 13.93 4.34
CA ILE A 74 -8.48 13.97 4.79
C ILE A 74 -9.35 13.72 3.56
N LYS A 75 -10.00 12.56 3.52
CA LYS A 75 -10.93 12.17 2.46
C LYS A 75 -12.34 12.17 3.02
N LEU A 76 -13.11 13.17 2.62
CA LEU A 76 -14.51 13.32 3.02
C LEU A 76 -15.43 12.67 1.99
N LYS A 77 -16.66 12.39 2.40
CA LYS A 77 -17.73 11.99 1.49
C LYS A 77 -17.94 13.08 0.45
N LEU A 78 -18.17 12.67 -0.80
CA LEU A 78 -18.50 13.54 -1.93
C LEU A 78 -19.92 14.12 -1.78
N ARG A 79 -20.12 15.02 -0.82
CA ARG A 79 -21.41 15.69 -0.55
C ARG A 79 -21.83 16.62 -1.69
N ASN A 80 -20.87 17.05 -2.51
CA ASN A 80 -21.05 17.90 -3.66
C ASN A 80 -21.61 17.15 -4.90
N ASP A 81 -21.53 15.82 -4.94
CA ASP A 81 -21.99 15.02 -6.08
C ASP A 81 -23.44 14.55 -5.91
N LEU A 82 -24.36 15.21 -6.62
CA LEU A 82 -25.77 14.87 -6.60
C LEU A 82 -26.05 13.49 -7.24
N ALA A 83 -25.33 13.12 -8.31
CA ALA A 83 -25.55 11.85 -9.00
C ALA A 83 -25.03 10.69 -8.16
N GLY A 84 -23.83 10.83 -7.57
CA GLY A 84 -23.28 9.89 -6.61
C GLY A 84 -24.17 9.70 -5.38
N TRP A 85 -24.73 10.79 -4.84
CA TRP A 85 -25.67 10.71 -3.72
C TRP A 85 -26.95 9.93 -4.08
N ILE A 86 -27.54 10.16 -5.25
CA ILE A 86 -28.73 9.41 -5.73
C ILE A 86 -28.40 7.93 -5.91
N SER A 87 -27.28 7.62 -6.59
CA SER A 87 -26.85 6.25 -6.84
C SER A 87 -26.61 5.49 -5.52
N GLN A 88 -25.91 6.11 -4.58
CA GLN A 88 -25.67 5.49 -3.27
C GLN A 88 -26.97 5.27 -2.47
N THR A 89 -27.90 6.23 -2.53
CA THR A 89 -29.20 6.10 -1.86
C THR A 89 -29.98 4.92 -2.46
N ALA A 90 -30.00 4.78 -3.79
CA ALA A 90 -30.63 3.65 -4.46
C ALA A 90 -29.99 2.31 -4.06
N VAL A 91 -28.65 2.21 -4.08
CA VAL A 91 -27.93 0.98 -3.70
C VAL A 91 -28.17 0.61 -2.22
N ARG A 92 -28.26 1.60 -1.33
CA ARG A 92 -28.63 1.38 0.08
C ARG A 92 -30.04 0.87 0.26
N LEU A 93 -31.01 1.37 -0.51
CA LEU A 93 -32.39 0.89 -0.47
C LEU A 93 -32.52 -0.59 -0.88
N VAL A 94 -31.63 -1.08 -1.74
CA VAL A 94 -31.60 -2.49 -2.17
C VAL A 94 -30.69 -3.35 -1.27
N GLY A 95 -30.12 -2.79 -0.20
CA GLY A 95 -29.35 -3.53 0.82
C GLY A 95 -27.89 -3.85 0.46
N PHE A 96 -27.37 -3.33 -0.65
CA PHE A 96 -26.00 -3.59 -1.12
C PHE A 96 -25.01 -2.45 -0.81
N GLY A 97 -25.44 -1.40 -0.09
CA GLY A 97 -24.61 -0.23 0.16
C GLY A 97 -23.57 -0.45 1.26
N LYS A 98 -22.27 -0.32 0.92
CA LYS A 98 -21.21 -0.21 1.93
C LYS A 98 -21.36 1.10 2.73
N PRO A 99 -21.10 1.10 4.05
CA PRO A 99 -21.04 2.34 4.81
C PRO A 99 -19.88 3.19 4.29
N GLN A 100 -20.15 4.48 4.09
CA GLN A 100 -19.10 5.45 3.77
C GLN A 100 -18.75 6.21 5.03
N TYR A 101 -17.46 6.42 5.24
CA TYR A 101 -16.92 7.21 6.33
C TYR A 101 -16.20 8.43 5.77
N ASP A 102 -16.21 9.51 6.54
CA ASP A 102 -15.23 10.57 6.35
C ASP A 102 -13.96 10.07 7.06
N GLU A 103 -12.81 10.07 6.38
CA GLU A 103 -11.60 9.42 6.89
C GLU A 103 -10.40 10.34 6.85
N VAL A 104 -9.53 10.19 7.85
CA VAL A 104 -8.19 10.78 7.86
C VAL A 104 -7.18 9.65 7.82
N THR A 105 -6.29 9.69 6.83
CA THR A 105 -5.19 8.73 6.69
C THR A 105 -3.87 9.45 6.88
N PHE A 106 -3.11 9.07 7.91
CA PHE A 106 -1.71 9.46 8.04
C PHE A 106 -0.82 8.40 7.42
N ASN A 107 -0.04 8.75 6.41
CA ASN A 107 1.03 7.93 5.86
C ASN A 107 2.37 8.52 6.33
N VAL A 108 2.99 7.85 7.30
CA VAL A 108 4.31 8.19 7.83
C VAL A 108 5.35 7.37 7.08
N VAL A 109 6.39 8.04 6.58
CA VAL A 109 7.59 7.40 6.07
C VAL A 109 8.67 7.54 7.13
N MET A 110 9.10 6.40 7.67
CA MET A 110 10.12 6.31 8.72
C MET A 110 11.51 6.44 8.11
N ASN A 111 12.53 6.74 8.92
CA ASN A 111 13.91 6.75 8.43
C ASN A 111 14.35 5.33 8.01
N ASP A 112 15.32 5.29 7.11
CA ASP A 112 15.87 4.03 6.61
C ASP A 112 16.67 3.33 7.72
N GLY A 113 16.48 2.02 7.87
CA GLY A 113 17.23 1.20 8.82
C GLY A 113 16.86 1.36 10.30
N GLU A 114 15.75 2.05 10.63
CA GLU A 114 15.29 2.21 12.03
C GLU A 114 14.97 0.87 12.72
N TYR A 115 14.49 -0.11 11.96
CA TYR A 115 14.15 -1.43 12.47
C TYR A 115 14.17 -2.50 11.37
N GLU A 116 14.23 -3.76 11.81
CA GLU A 116 14.21 -4.94 10.92
C GLU A 116 12.87 -5.01 10.15
N PRO A 117 12.86 -5.31 8.83
CA PRO A 117 11.63 -5.31 8.04
C PRO A 117 10.56 -6.27 8.54
N PHE A 118 9.32 -5.79 8.70
CA PHE A 118 8.17 -6.63 9.01
C PHE A 118 6.85 -6.00 8.53
N VAL A 119 5.79 -6.81 8.54
CA VAL A 119 4.41 -6.35 8.31
C VAL A 119 3.49 -6.70 9.48
N LEU A 120 2.76 -5.69 9.95
CA LEU A 120 1.69 -5.80 10.93
C LEU A 120 0.53 -4.90 10.52
N ALA A 121 -0.69 -5.41 10.54
CA ALA A 121 -1.88 -4.61 10.34
C ALA A 121 -2.99 -4.98 11.33
N VAL A 122 -3.75 -3.97 11.76
CA VAL A 122 -4.99 -4.11 12.51
C VAL A 122 -6.08 -3.43 11.69
N LEU A 123 -7.06 -4.20 11.24
CA LEU A 123 -8.07 -3.74 10.28
C LEU A 123 -9.49 -4.09 10.74
N PRO A 124 -10.50 -3.26 10.43
CA PRO A 124 -11.90 -3.58 10.70
C PRO A 124 -12.28 -4.90 10.03
N LYS A 125 -12.97 -5.79 10.75
CA LYS A 125 -13.31 -7.13 10.24
C LYS A 125 -14.17 -7.07 8.96
N SER A 126 -14.96 -6.01 8.79
CA SER A 126 -15.75 -5.74 7.59
C SER A 126 -14.92 -5.57 6.32
N GLU A 127 -13.72 -5.01 6.44
CA GLU A 127 -12.87 -4.60 5.32
C GLU A 127 -11.53 -5.34 5.26
N ALA A 128 -11.17 -6.04 6.34
CA ALA A 128 -9.91 -6.75 6.52
C ALA A 128 -9.53 -7.62 5.31
N LYS A 129 -10.48 -8.39 4.77
CA LYS A 129 -10.24 -9.26 3.61
C LYS A 129 -9.94 -8.46 2.35
N GLU A 130 -10.76 -7.46 2.05
CA GLU A 130 -10.64 -6.63 0.85
C GLU A 130 -9.33 -5.84 0.86
N VAL A 131 -8.99 -5.21 1.98
CA VAL A 131 -7.74 -4.46 2.15
C VAL A 131 -6.52 -5.37 2.04
N ARG A 132 -6.59 -6.59 2.60
CA ARG A 132 -5.50 -7.57 2.47
C ARG A 132 -5.31 -8.02 1.03
N GLU A 133 -6.38 -8.27 0.28
CA GLU A 133 -6.29 -8.71 -1.12
C GLU A 133 -5.85 -7.58 -2.05
N ALA A 134 -6.20 -6.33 -1.74
CA ALA A 134 -5.83 -5.16 -2.52
C ALA A 134 -4.36 -4.75 -2.37
N ARG A 135 -3.69 -5.16 -1.28
CA ARG A 135 -2.30 -4.77 -1.01
C ARG A 135 -1.34 -5.94 -1.08
N PHE A 136 -0.28 -5.78 -1.87
CA PHE A 136 0.77 -6.79 -2.07
C PHE A 136 1.46 -7.17 -0.76
N ASP A 137 1.87 -6.18 0.04
CA ASP A 137 2.55 -6.39 1.32
C ASP A 137 1.72 -7.25 2.29
N LEU A 138 0.44 -6.90 2.49
CA LEU A 138 -0.44 -7.68 3.36
C LEU A 138 -0.69 -9.08 2.80
N LEU A 139 -0.99 -9.20 1.50
CA LEU A 139 -1.32 -10.48 0.88
C LEU A 139 -0.17 -11.47 0.96
N LYS A 140 1.06 -11.00 0.69
CA LYS A 140 2.24 -11.85 0.53
C LYS A 140 2.87 -12.24 1.86
N PHE A 141 2.96 -11.31 2.82
CA PHE A 141 3.73 -11.54 4.05
C PHE A 141 2.87 -11.99 5.23
N THR A 142 1.61 -11.55 5.31
CA THR A 142 0.84 -11.69 6.54
C THR A 142 -0.15 -12.85 6.55
N LYS A 143 -0.41 -13.36 7.76
CA LYS A 143 -1.51 -14.28 8.07
C LYS A 143 -2.40 -13.68 9.15
N SER A 144 -3.65 -14.11 9.22
CA SER A 144 -4.55 -13.71 10.30
C SER A 144 -4.05 -14.30 11.62
N VAL A 145 -3.96 -13.46 12.65
CA VAL A 145 -3.52 -13.81 13.99
C VAL A 145 -4.59 -13.33 14.98
N ASN A 146 -4.87 -14.16 15.97
CA ASN A 146 -5.71 -13.74 17.10
C ASN A 146 -4.84 -13.00 18.12
N CYS A 147 -5.02 -11.68 18.23
CA CYS A 147 -4.35 -10.86 19.24
C CYS A 147 -5.37 -10.45 20.30
N LYS A 148 -5.12 -10.82 21.57
CA LYS A 148 -6.02 -10.53 22.69
C LYS A 148 -6.00 -9.04 23.10
N ARG A 149 -5.06 -8.27 22.58
CA ARG A 149 -4.88 -6.82 22.84
C ARG A 149 -5.68 -5.93 21.90
N VAL A 150 -6.49 -6.52 21.02
CA VAL A 150 -7.31 -5.81 20.05
C VAL A 150 -8.78 -6.23 20.21
N PRO A 151 -9.74 -5.30 20.11
CA PRO A 151 -11.16 -5.64 20.07
C PRO A 151 -11.52 -6.69 19.00
N LEU A 152 -12.54 -7.50 19.29
CA LEU A 152 -13.03 -8.56 18.37
C LEU A 152 -13.66 -8.01 17.07
N THR A 153 -13.93 -6.71 17.02
CA THR A 153 -14.38 -5.94 15.85
C THR A 153 -13.28 -5.82 14.78
N PHE A 154 -12.02 -6.06 15.13
CA PHE A 154 -10.87 -5.99 14.24
C PHE A 154 -10.24 -7.36 13.98
N THR A 155 -9.53 -7.45 12.86
CA THR A 155 -8.66 -8.56 12.50
C THR A 155 -7.23 -8.08 12.52
N THR A 156 -6.35 -8.83 13.18
CA THR A 156 -4.91 -8.57 13.15
C THR A 156 -4.25 -9.46 12.09
N TYR A 157 -3.50 -8.85 11.18
CA TYR A 157 -2.66 -9.52 10.20
C TYR A 157 -1.20 -9.31 10.55
N CYS A 158 -0.44 -10.40 10.63
CA CYS A 158 0.96 -10.32 11.03
C CYS A 158 1.76 -11.48 10.44
N GLU A 159 3.07 -11.30 10.31
CA GLU A 159 3.99 -12.37 9.89
C GLU A 159 4.21 -13.43 10.99
N ALA A 160 4.09 -13.02 12.26
CA ALA A 160 4.22 -13.87 13.43
C ALA A 160 3.22 -13.47 14.52
N ALA A 161 2.75 -14.44 15.32
CA ALA A 161 1.78 -14.15 16.37
C ALA A 161 2.39 -13.30 17.50
N ASP A 162 3.55 -13.71 18.01
CA ASP A 162 4.33 -12.99 19.02
C ASP A 162 4.66 -11.54 18.63
N LEU A 163 4.76 -11.25 17.32
CA LEU A 163 5.02 -9.91 16.81
C LEU A 163 3.83 -8.98 17.10
N ALA A 164 2.60 -9.45 16.88
CA ALA A 164 1.41 -8.68 17.21
C ALA A 164 1.31 -8.38 18.71
N ASP A 165 1.55 -9.38 19.56
CA ASP A 165 1.46 -9.20 21.01
C ASP A 165 2.53 -8.23 21.53
N LEU A 166 3.76 -8.29 21.02
CA LEU A 166 4.83 -7.35 21.41
C LEU A 166 4.51 -5.90 21.00
N PHE A 167 4.00 -5.70 19.79
CA PHE A 167 3.75 -4.36 19.25
C PHE A 167 2.43 -3.74 19.71
N LEU A 168 1.44 -4.54 20.08
CA LEU A 168 0.14 -4.04 20.52
C LEU A 168 0.02 -4.03 22.04
N ASP A 169 1.08 -4.38 22.77
CA ASP A 169 1.07 -4.34 24.24
C ASP A 169 0.99 -2.92 24.82
N GLY A 170 0.38 -2.83 26.00
CA GLY A 170 0.24 -1.61 26.79
C GLY A 170 -0.60 -0.54 26.11
N LYS A 171 -0.08 0.70 26.10
CA LYS A 171 -0.81 1.90 25.66
C LYS A 171 -1.35 1.82 24.23
N LEU A 172 -0.67 1.08 23.34
CA LEU A 172 -1.06 0.99 21.93
C LEU A 172 -2.37 0.21 21.77
N GLY A 173 -2.47 -0.98 22.36
CA GLY A 173 -3.71 -1.75 22.39
C GLY A 173 -4.83 -1.01 23.12
N ASP A 174 -4.52 -0.39 24.27
CA ASP A 174 -5.51 0.37 25.06
C ASP A 174 -6.11 1.55 24.29
N ALA A 175 -5.31 2.25 23.47
CA ALA A 175 -5.80 3.34 22.63
C ALA A 175 -6.76 2.83 21.54
N ILE A 176 -6.48 1.66 20.95
CA ILE A 176 -7.37 1.02 19.97
C ILE A 176 -8.69 0.62 20.65
N TYR A 177 -8.65 0.07 21.87
CA TYR A 177 -9.87 -0.24 22.63
C TYR A 177 -10.70 1.01 22.94
N LYS A 178 -10.06 2.10 23.40
CA LYS A 178 -10.75 3.33 23.79
C LYS A 178 -11.37 4.07 22.61
N ALA A 179 -10.79 3.92 21.43
CA ALA A 179 -11.23 4.61 20.22
C ALA A 179 -11.76 3.64 19.14
N ASP A 180 -12.28 2.48 19.53
CA ASP A 180 -12.82 1.43 18.64
C ASP A 180 -13.80 2.01 17.59
N GLU A 181 -14.69 2.93 17.99
CA GLU A 181 -15.65 3.58 17.09
C GLU A 181 -14.97 4.35 15.94
N PHE A 182 -13.84 5.00 16.21
CA PHE A 182 -13.16 5.90 15.28
C PHE A 182 -11.91 5.29 14.65
N PHE A 183 -11.48 4.11 15.09
CA PHE A 183 -10.29 3.46 14.57
C PHE A 183 -10.61 2.78 13.22
N GLY A 184 -10.07 3.35 12.14
CA GLY A 184 -10.25 2.83 10.78
C GLY A 184 -9.21 1.77 10.40
N GLY A 185 -8.07 1.74 11.09
CA GLY A 185 -7.03 0.72 10.92
C GLY A 185 -5.62 1.26 11.14
N LEU A 186 -4.69 0.36 11.41
CA LEU A 186 -3.25 0.64 11.53
C LEU A 186 -2.50 -0.37 10.66
N ILE A 187 -1.58 0.09 9.83
CA ILE A 187 -0.75 -0.76 8.98
C ILE A 187 0.70 -0.29 9.12
N ILE A 188 1.56 -1.15 9.63
CA ILE A 188 3.01 -0.98 9.66
C ILE A 188 3.57 -1.94 8.61
N SER A 189 4.31 -1.42 7.65
CA SER A 189 4.85 -2.22 6.56
C SER A 189 6.20 -1.71 6.10
N SER A 190 7.13 -2.64 5.96
CA SER A 190 8.46 -2.44 5.37
C SER A 190 8.52 -2.86 3.90
N TYR A 191 7.38 -3.08 3.25
CA TYR A 191 7.29 -3.53 1.87
C TYR A 191 6.28 -2.67 1.08
N PRO A 192 6.39 -2.60 -0.25
CA PRO A 192 5.52 -1.75 -1.06
C PRO A 192 4.06 -2.23 -1.04
N LYS A 193 3.13 -1.26 -1.12
CA LYS A 193 1.68 -1.53 -1.19
C LYS A 193 1.30 -2.26 -2.47
N GLU A 194 1.97 -1.92 -3.57
CA GLU A 194 1.78 -2.52 -4.89
C GLU A 194 2.94 -3.49 -5.19
N ALA A 195 2.66 -4.52 -5.98
CA ALA A 195 3.67 -5.49 -6.37
C ALA A 195 4.77 -4.79 -7.19
N PRO A 196 6.02 -4.76 -6.70
CA PRO A 196 7.09 -4.09 -7.43
C PRO A 196 7.45 -4.95 -8.65
N LEU A 197 8.03 -4.34 -9.68
CA LEU A 197 8.56 -5.05 -10.86
C LEU A 197 9.72 -5.98 -10.48
N LYS A 198 10.54 -5.53 -9.52
CA LYS A 198 11.64 -6.29 -8.95
C LYS A 198 11.55 -6.21 -7.45
N PHE A 199 11.79 -7.34 -6.80
CA PHE A 199 11.89 -7.42 -5.36
C PHE A 199 13.37 -7.45 -4.96
N ASP A 200 14.06 -6.35 -5.23
CA ASP A 200 15.47 -6.14 -4.90
C ASP A 200 15.65 -4.88 -4.03
N GLY A 201 16.53 -4.97 -3.04
CA GLY A 201 16.91 -3.85 -2.19
C GLY A 201 16.02 -3.65 -0.95
N THR A 202 16.13 -2.45 -0.38
CA THR A 202 15.42 -2.01 0.81
C THR A 202 14.25 -1.10 0.43
N PHE A 203 13.07 -1.43 0.92
CA PHE A 203 11.88 -0.59 0.75
C PHE A 203 11.70 0.33 1.96
N PRO A 204 11.04 1.49 1.78
CA PRO A 204 10.80 2.41 2.88
C PRO A 204 9.89 1.78 3.94
N ASN A 205 10.22 2.02 5.20
CA ASN A 205 9.40 1.68 6.34
C ASN A 205 8.23 2.67 6.44
N THR A 206 7.00 2.16 6.44
CA THR A 206 5.80 3.00 6.45
C THR A 206 4.86 2.64 7.60
N VAL A 207 4.25 3.66 8.18
CA VAL A 207 3.15 3.53 9.14
C VAL A 207 1.94 4.26 8.58
N THR A 208 0.86 3.52 8.34
CA THR A 208 -0.43 4.06 7.91
C THR A 208 -1.42 3.96 9.05
N LEU A 209 -1.92 5.10 9.54
CA LEU A 209 -3.04 5.14 10.49
C LEU A 209 -4.27 5.71 9.79
N ILE A 210 -5.40 5.03 9.91
CA ILE A 210 -6.69 5.44 9.37
C ILE A 210 -7.63 5.75 10.55
N ILE A 211 -8.21 6.94 10.53
CA ILE A 211 -9.15 7.45 11.53
C ILE A 211 -10.47 7.75 10.82
N ARG A 212 -11.56 7.20 11.33
CA ARG A 212 -12.92 7.50 10.88
C ARG A 212 -13.46 8.66 11.68
N LEU A 213 -13.84 9.72 10.97
CA LEU A 213 -14.42 10.90 11.59
C LEU A 213 -15.89 10.65 11.95
N PRO A 214 -16.34 11.07 13.15
CA PRO A 214 -17.75 11.07 13.49
C PRO A 214 -18.53 11.96 12.52
N SER A 215 -19.78 11.57 12.23
CA SER A 215 -20.68 12.42 11.44
C SER A 215 -21.13 13.67 12.21
N ASP A 216 -21.12 13.62 13.54
CA ASP A 216 -21.35 14.78 14.40
C ASP A 216 -20.06 15.59 14.57
N ARG A 217 -20.13 16.86 14.17
CA ARG A 217 -19.02 17.82 14.23
C ARG A 217 -18.57 18.10 15.67
N ALA A 218 -19.46 17.98 16.67
CA ALA A 218 -19.11 18.19 18.07
C ALA A 218 -18.16 17.12 18.60
N ARG A 219 -18.29 15.89 18.07
CA ARG A 219 -17.52 14.71 18.49
C ARG A 219 -16.15 14.60 17.81
N LEU A 220 -15.80 15.47 16.86
CA LEU A 220 -14.51 15.42 16.17
C LEU A 220 -13.31 15.41 17.14
N LYS A 221 -13.45 16.07 18.29
CA LYS A 221 -12.43 16.12 19.35
C LYS A 221 -12.17 14.76 20.00
N GLU A 222 -13.11 13.83 19.95
CA GLU A 222 -12.96 12.47 20.49
C GLU A 222 -11.94 11.63 19.67
N THR A 223 -11.56 12.08 18.47
CA THR A 223 -10.54 11.42 17.64
C THR A 223 -9.09 11.75 18.02
N LYS A 224 -8.87 12.72 18.93
CA LYS A 224 -7.53 13.14 19.37
C LYS A 224 -6.64 12.00 19.89
N PRO A 225 -7.14 11.04 20.70
CA PRO A 225 -6.30 9.94 21.18
C PRO A 225 -5.71 9.08 20.06
N LEU A 226 -6.35 9.04 18.89
CA LEU A 226 -5.80 8.34 17.72
C LEU A 226 -4.63 9.10 17.08
N VAL A 227 -4.64 10.44 17.15
CA VAL A 227 -3.48 11.24 16.74
C VAL A 227 -2.32 11.06 17.73
N GLU A 228 -2.60 10.95 19.03
CA GLU A 228 -1.59 10.59 20.05
C GLU A 228 -1.04 9.18 19.80
N LEU A 229 -1.91 8.23 19.45
CA LEU A 229 -1.52 6.88 19.07
C LEU A 229 -0.52 6.88 17.91
N LEU A 230 -0.70 7.72 16.89
CA LEU A 230 0.26 7.84 15.79
C LEU A 230 1.66 8.14 16.29
N THR A 231 1.80 9.15 17.16
CA THR A 231 3.09 9.57 17.70
C THR A 231 3.70 8.53 18.63
N GLU A 232 2.89 7.86 19.44
CA GLU A 232 3.35 6.77 20.31
C GLU A 232 3.83 5.56 19.49
N VAL A 233 3.14 5.22 18.40
CA VAL A 233 3.56 4.15 17.48
C VAL A 233 4.93 4.49 16.89
N ILE A 234 5.09 5.72 16.36
CA ILE A 234 6.35 6.16 15.75
C ILE A 234 7.54 6.00 16.71
N ASP A 235 7.38 6.40 17.96
CA ASP A 235 8.47 6.37 18.94
C ASP A 235 8.72 4.96 19.50
N ALA A 236 7.66 4.17 19.68
CA ALA A 236 7.77 2.83 20.22
C ALA A 236 8.35 1.82 19.22
N LEU A 237 8.17 2.06 17.92
CA LEU A 237 8.51 1.11 16.86
C LEU A 237 9.99 0.65 16.89
N PRO A 238 10.99 1.54 16.84
CA PRO A 238 12.41 1.12 16.86
C PRO A 238 12.76 0.34 18.13
N GLY A 239 12.32 0.83 19.30
CA GLY A 239 12.60 0.18 20.58
C GLY A 239 11.96 -1.20 20.72
N ARG A 240 10.71 -1.37 20.28
CA ARG A 240 10.03 -2.67 20.30
C ARG A 240 10.64 -3.65 19.29
N ALA A 241 11.06 -3.18 18.12
CA ALA A 241 11.73 -4.01 17.13
C ALA A 241 13.09 -4.56 17.62
N LEU A 242 13.83 -3.80 18.43
CA LEU A 242 15.07 -4.30 19.05
C LEU A 242 14.83 -5.48 19.98
N ASN A 243 13.66 -5.56 20.61
CA ASN A 243 13.29 -6.63 21.53
C ASN A 243 12.72 -7.88 20.83
N LEU A 244 12.78 -7.96 19.50
CA LEU A 244 12.36 -9.14 18.77
C LEU A 244 13.24 -10.35 19.09
N LYS A 245 12.59 -11.44 19.52
CA LYS A 245 13.23 -12.74 19.75
C LYS A 245 13.93 -13.23 18.48
N PRO A 246 15.09 -13.91 18.58
CA PRO A 246 15.81 -14.43 17.41
C PRO A 246 14.97 -15.34 16.51
N GLU A 247 14.05 -16.12 17.09
CA GLU A 247 13.13 -16.98 16.35
C GLU A 247 12.23 -16.20 15.39
N ILE A 248 11.69 -15.06 15.84
CA ILE A 248 10.83 -14.19 15.04
C ILE A 248 11.65 -13.57 13.92
N ARG A 249 12.84 -13.03 14.22
CA ARG A 249 13.76 -12.45 13.23
C ARG A 249 14.09 -13.45 12.12
N ASN A 250 14.42 -14.68 12.50
CA ASN A 250 14.68 -15.76 11.53
C ASN A 250 13.46 -16.07 10.66
N LYS A 251 12.25 -15.99 11.20
CA LYS A 251 11.02 -16.19 10.43
C LYS A 251 10.77 -15.05 9.44
N LEU A 252 10.91 -13.80 9.87
CA LEU A 252 10.79 -12.62 9.01
C LEU A 252 11.79 -12.69 7.85
N LYS A 253 13.04 -13.02 8.16
CA LYS A 253 14.09 -13.21 7.16
C LYS A 253 13.74 -14.32 6.15
N LYS A 254 13.26 -15.48 6.62
CA LYS A 254 12.85 -16.59 5.74
C LYS A 254 11.69 -16.21 4.82
N ASN A 255 10.67 -15.52 5.35
CA ASN A 255 9.56 -15.04 4.54
C ASN A 255 10.06 -14.12 3.41
N ARG A 256 10.94 -13.17 3.74
CA ARG A 256 11.56 -12.27 2.77
C ARG A 256 12.34 -13.02 1.68
N GLU A 257 13.19 -13.96 2.08
CA GLU A 257 13.98 -14.79 1.16
C GLU A 257 13.08 -15.65 0.24
N GLU A 258 11.92 -16.09 0.70
CA GLU A 258 10.95 -16.81 -0.12
C GLU A 258 10.34 -15.90 -1.20
N VAL A 259 9.96 -14.68 -0.85
CA VAL A 259 9.47 -13.68 -1.83
C VAL A 259 10.57 -13.32 -2.84
N GLU A 260 11.80 -13.08 -2.38
CA GLU A 260 12.95 -12.82 -3.25
C GLU A 260 13.18 -13.97 -4.25
N LYS A 261 13.07 -15.23 -3.81
CA LYS A 261 13.20 -16.41 -4.68
C LYS A 261 12.08 -16.51 -5.71
N ASP A 262 10.84 -16.23 -5.33
CA ASP A 262 9.70 -16.23 -6.26
C ASP A 262 9.91 -15.21 -7.39
N TYR A 263 10.35 -14.01 -7.05
CA TYR A 263 10.68 -12.96 -8.03
C TYR A 263 11.88 -13.33 -8.91
N ALA A 264 12.93 -13.91 -8.31
CA ALA A 264 14.09 -14.36 -9.07
C ALA A 264 13.73 -15.47 -10.07
N LYS A 265 12.84 -16.39 -9.69
CA LYS A 265 12.33 -17.46 -10.54
C LYS A 265 11.49 -16.90 -11.69
N ALA A 266 10.51 -16.03 -11.39
CA ALA A 266 9.69 -15.39 -12.41
C ALA A 266 10.54 -14.62 -13.43
N ALA A 267 11.54 -13.86 -12.96
CA ALA A 267 12.46 -13.13 -13.82
C ALA A 267 13.38 -14.04 -14.65
N ALA A 268 13.66 -15.26 -14.19
CA ALA A 268 14.43 -16.24 -14.95
C ALA A 268 13.58 -16.91 -16.04
N GLU A 269 12.32 -17.22 -15.73
CA GLU A 269 11.35 -17.78 -16.69
C GLU A 269 11.07 -16.77 -17.81
N GLU A 270 10.82 -15.51 -17.49
CA GLU A 270 10.63 -14.43 -18.47
C GLU A 270 11.84 -14.29 -19.40
N ARG A 271 13.06 -14.30 -18.85
CA ARG A 271 14.30 -14.28 -19.65
C ARG A 271 14.43 -15.50 -20.57
N GLN A 272 14.03 -16.69 -20.12
CA GLN A 272 14.05 -17.88 -20.95
C GLN A 272 13.04 -17.78 -22.10
N GLU A 273 11.82 -17.30 -21.83
CA GLU A 273 10.80 -17.09 -22.86
C GLU A 273 11.23 -16.06 -23.90
N GLU A 274 11.81 -14.93 -23.48
CA GLU A 274 12.34 -13.92 -24.40
C GLU A 274 13.45 -14.47 -25.30
N LEU A 275 14.35 -15.29 -24.75
CA LEU A 275 15.41 -15.94 -25.52
C LEU A 275 14.85 -16.94 -26.53
N ILE A 276 13.79 -17.66 -26.18
CA ILE A 276 13.09 -18.58 -27.08
C ILE A 276 12.41 -17.78 -28.21
N LYS A 277 11.70 -16.70 -27.88
CA LYS A 277 11.04 -15.82 -28.86
C LYS A 277 12.06 -15.21 -29.84
N LYS A 278 13.15 -14.62 -29.34
CA LYS A 278 14.23 -14.05 -30.17
C LYS A 278 14.89 -15.09 -31.07
N LYS A 279 15.06 -16.34 -30.60
CA LYS A 279 15.59 -17.42 -31.44
C LYS A 279 14.61 -17.84 -32.54
N ALA A 280 13.31 -17.89 -32.21
CA ALA A 280 12.27 -18.22 -33.18
C ALA A 280 12.14 -17.13 -34.26
N GLU A 281 12.20 -15.85 -33.89
CA GLU A 281 12.18 -14.72 -34.82
C GLU A 281 13.40 -14.73 -35.76
N LYS A 282 14.62 -14.86 -35.20
CA LYS A 282 15.84 -14.97 -36.04
C LYS A 282 15.78 -16.14 -37.00
N ARG A 283 15.22 -17.28 -36.59
CA ARG A 283 15.04 -18.44 -37.46
C ARG A 283 14.07 -18.14 -38.60
N LYS A 284 12.94 -17.49 -38.31
CA LYS A 284 11.97 -17.08 -39.34
C LYS A 284 12.58 -16.07 -40.33
N GLU A 285 13.30 -15.07 -39.83
CA GLU A 285 14.00 -14.09 -40.68
C GLU A 285 15.04 -14.75 -41.58
N GLU A 286 15.79 -15.73 -41.06
CA GLU A 286 16.76 -16.49 -41.86
C GLU A 286 16.07 -17.36 -42.91
N GLU A 287 14.98 -18.05 -42.56
CA GLU A 287 14.16 -18.84 -43.50
C GLU A 287 13.56 -17.96 -44.62
N GLU A 288 13.07 -16.76 -44.31
CA GLU A 288 12.60 -15.80 -45.32
C GLU A 288 13.72 -15.26 -46.21
N ARG A 289 14.90 -14.99 -45.63
CA ARG A 289 16.08 -14.56 -46.41
C ARG A 289 16.52 -15.66 -47.37
N VAL A 290 16.55 -16.91 -46.93
CA VAL A 290 16.90 -18.07 -47.78
C VAL A 290 15.88 -18.27 -48.90
N ARG A 291 14.58 -18.10 -48.61
CA ARG A 291 13.52 -18.15 -49.64
C ARG A 291 13.68 -17.10 -50.75
N LYS A 292 14.29 -15.95 -50.46
CA LYS A 292 14.55 -14.88 -51.45
C LYS A 292 15.82 -15.09 -52.29
N LEU A 293 16.66 -16.09 -51.99
CA LEU A 293 17.88 -16.40 -52.74
C LEU A 293 17.60 -17.22 -54.02
N SER A 294 18.56 -17.24 -54.95
CA SER A 294 18.48 -18.06 -56.17
C SER A 294 18.58 -19.57 -55.86
N PRO A 295 18.05 -20.47 -56.72
CA PRO A 295 18.05 -21.93 -56.46
C PRO A 295 19.43 -22.56 -56.26
N ALA A 296 20.47 -22.01 -56.89
CA ALA A 296 21.84 -22.47 -56.73
C ALA A 296 22.45 -22.05 -55.38
N GLU A 297 22.06 -20.88 -54.87
CA GLU A 297 22.51 -20.36 -53.58
C GLU A 297 21.77 -21.02 -52.41
N GLN A 298 20.50 -21.36 -52.57
CA GLN A 298 19.72 -22.15 -51.60
C GLN A 298 20.38 -23.51 -51.34
N ARG A 299 20.75 -24.25 -52.40
CA ARG A 299 21.44 -25.55 -52.28
C ARG A 299 22.78 -25.46 -51.54
N LYS A 300 23.57 -24.42 -51.82
CA LYS A 300 24.85 -24.17 -51.11
C LYS A 300 24.64 -23.83 -49.62
N TRP A 301 23.57 -23.10 -49.29
CA TRP A 301 23.23 -22.77 -47.91
C TRP A 301 22.78 -24.02 -47.12
N GLU A 302 21.90 -24.84 -47.69
CA GLU A 302 21.43 -26.09 -47.09
C GLU A 302 22.56 -27.11 -46.84
N GLU A 303 23.50 -27.27 -47.79
CA GLU A 303 24.66 -28.14 -47.60
C GLU A 303 25.59 -27.65 -46.49
N LYS A 304 25.75 -26.33 -46.35
CA LYS A 304 26.55 -25.71 -45.30
C LYS A 304 25.90 -25.88 -43.93
N GLU A 305 24.57 -25.75 -43.83
CA GLU A 305 23.79 -26.01 -42.61
C GLU A 305 23.89 -27.47 -42.18
N LYS A 306 23.66 -28.43 -43.09
CA LYS A 306 23.79 -29.87 -42.80
C LYS A 306 25.17 -30.23 -42.26
N LYS A 307 26.23 -29.69 -42.86
CA LYS A 307 27.61 -29.87 -42.37
C LYS A 307 27.83 -29.25 -40.98
N ALA A 308 27.22 -28.10 -40.69
CA ALA A 308 27.31 -27.45 -39.38
C ALA A 308 26.54 -28.22 -38.30
N GLU A 309 25.38 -28.79 -38.64
CA GLU A 309 24.55 -29.57 -37.72
C GLU A 309 25.22 -30.91 -37.36
N LEU A 310 25.76 -31.63 -38.35
CA LEU A 310 26.57 -32.84 -38.13
C LEU A 310 27.75 -32.57 -37.18
N LYS A 311 28.47 -31.45 -37.35
CA LYS A 311 29.56 -31.04 -36.44
C LYS A 311 29.07 -30.71 -35.03
N LYS A 312 27.88 -30.09 -34.88
CA LYS A 312 27.28 -29.81 -33.56
C LYS A 312 26.86 -31.10 -32.85
N GLN A 313 26.28 -32.05 -33.58
CA GLN A 313 25.86 -33.35 -33.04
C GLN A 313 27.08 -34.17 -32.58
N GLN A 314 28.13 -34.23 -33.40
CA GLN A 314 29.40 -34.89 -33.03
C GLN A 314 30.02 -34.29 -31.75
N LYS A 315 30.06 -32.96 -31.63
CA LYS A 315 30.57 -32.29 -30.41
C LYS A 315 29.73 -32.55 -29.16
N LYS A 316 28.42 -32.77 -29.29
CA LYS A 316 27.55 -33.13 -28.15
C LYS A 316 27.77 -34.57 -27.68
N MET A 317 28.05 -35.50 -28.59
CA MET A 317 28.35 -36.90 -28.23
C MET A 317 29.67 -37.00 -27.47
N VAL A 318 30.71 -36.27 -27.91
CA VAL A 318 32.03 -36.27 -27.26
C VAL A 318 32.02 -35.63 -25.86
N ARG A 319 31.08 -34.72 -25.57
CA ARG A 319 30.94 -34.08 -24.25
C ARG A 319 30.14 -34.91 -23.23
N LYS A 320 29.50 -35.99 -23.66
CA LYS A 320 28.67 -36.88 -22.84
C LYS A 320 29.37 -38.22 -22.52
N ALA A 321 30.49 -38.52 -23.18
CA ALA A 321 31.40 -39.60 -22.86
C ALA A 321 32.49 -39.10 -21.91
#